data_AF-A0A3F2ZS69-F1
#
_entry.id   AF-A0A3F2ZS69-F1
#
_cell.length_a   1.000
_cell.length_b   1.000
_cell.length_c   1.000
_cell.angle_alpha   90.00
_cell.angle_beta   90.00
_cell.angle_gamma   90.00
#
_symmetry.space_group_name_H-M   'P 1'
#
loop_
_entity.id
_entity.type
_entity.pdbx_description
1 polymer ?
#
loop_
_entity_poly.entity_id
_entity_poly.type
_entity_poly.pdbx_seq_one_letter_code
_entity_poly.pdbx_strand_id
1 'polypeptide(L)'
;MTPIEIIKFNLQERQYPYFEDAEVDVLLETNDNDINKASWKGCLFKANADDAVNMGPLKTESNREYWLGLAEQYKSDYERSLSNSGTTTTGYKTAMRRIDGQ
;
A
#
# COMPACT_ATOMS: atom_id res chain seq x y z
N MET A 1 -8.72 14.22 -5.69
CA MET A 1 -7.40 13.57 -5.86
C MET A 1 -7.59 12.35 -6.73
N THR A 2 -6.78 12.24 -7.79
CA THR A 2 -6.74 11.05 -8.66
C THR A 2 -5.95 9.93 -7.97
N PRO A 3 -6.13 8.66 -8.37
CA PRO A 3 -5.32 7.55 -7.83
C PRO A 3 -3.82 7.79 -7.97
N ILE A 4 -3.40 8.37 -9.09
CA ILE A 4 -2.01 8.73 -9.41
C ILE A 4 -1.48 9.78 -8.42
N GLU A 5 -2.26 10.82 -8.14
CA GLU A 5 -1.89 11.86 -7.15
C GLU A 5 -1.72 11.27 -5.75
N ILE A 6 -2.54 10.27 -5.38
CA ILE A 6 -2.43 9.58 -4.10
C ILE A 6 -1.15 8.71 -4.07
N ILE A 7 -0.86 7.97 -5.14
CA ILE A 7 0.36 7.16 -5.21
C ILE A 7 1.60 8.05 -5.15
N LYS A 8 1.65 9.15 -5.90
CA LYS A 8 2.76 10.11 -5.83
C LYS A 8 2.95 10.70 -4.44
N PHE A 9 1.84 10.96 -3.73
CA PHE A 9 1.88 11.42 -2.34
C PHE A 9 2.44 10.33 -1.41
N ASN A 10 1.93 9.09 -1.51
CA ASN A 10 2.38 7.94 -0.72
C ASN A 10 3.86 7.63 -0.93
N LEU A 11 4.32 7.72 -2.18
CA LEU A 11 5.72 7.53 -2.55
C LEU A 11 6.57 8.78 -2.29
N GLN A 12 5.98 9.90 -1.88
CA GLN A 12 6.67 11.15 -1.60
C GLN A 12 7.50 11.66 -2.78
N GLU A 13 6.98 11.56 -4.02
CA GLU A 13 7.67 11.96 -5.26
C GLU A 13 8.13 13.43 -5.25
N ARG A 14 7.54 14.28 -4.41
CA ARG A 14 7.99 15.67 -4.22
C ARG A 14 9.33 15.78 -3.47
N GLN A 15 9.58 14.90 -2.50
CA GLN A 15 10.77 14.94 -1.63
C GLN A 15 11.84 13.98 -2.12
N TYR A 16 11.42 12.82 -2.62
CA TYR A 16 12.28 11.77 -3.14
C TYR A 16 11.82 11.38 -4.54
N PRO A 17 12.05 12.23 -5.56
CA PRO A 17 11.65 11.93 -6.93
C PRO A 17 12.31 10.63 -7.42
N TYR A 18 11.51 9.74 -7.99
CA TYR A 18 11.99 8.48 -8.54
C TYR A 18 11.18 8.04 -9.77
N PHE A 19 9.86 8.23 -9.74
CA PHE A 19 8.97 7.86 -10.83
C PHE A 19 8.48 9.08 -11.59
N GLU A 20 8.47 8.99 -12.91
CA GLU A 20 7.72 9.89 -13.77
C GLU A 20 6.22 9.59 -13.73
N ASP A 21 5.39 10.55 -14.10
CA ASP A 21 3.93 10.42 -14.14
C ASP A 21 3.45 9.15 -14.86
N ALA A 22 3.99 8.89 -16.04
CA ALA A 22 3.67 7.72 -16.85
C ALA A 22 4.11 6.40 -16.19
N GLU A 23 5.18 6.43 -15.39
CA GLU A 23 5.64 5.25 -14.66
C GLU A 23 4.74 4.96 -13.45
N VAL A 24 4.20 6.01 -12.81
CA VAL A 24 3.18 5.86 -11.76
C VAL A 24 1.88 5.29 -12.33
N ASP A 25 1.49 5.70 -13.54
CA ASP A 25 0.36 5.11 -14.26
C ASP A 25 0.56 3.62 -14.51
N VAL A 26 1.71 3.24 -15.07
CA VAL A 26 2.05 1.82 -15.29
C VAL A 26 2.11 1.05 -13.97
N LEU A 27 2.66 1.65 -12.91
CA LEU A 27 2.69 1.04 -11.57
C LEU A 27 1.29 0.78 -11.04
N LEU A 28 0.34 1.69 -11.25
CA LEU A 28 -1.05 1.50 -10.85
C LEU A 28 -1.74 0.40 -11.69
N GLU A 29 -1.60 0.45 -13.01
CA GLU A 29 -2.23 -0.49 -13.94
C GLU A 29 -1.75 -1.93 -13.71
N THR A 30 -0.43 -2.11 -13.53
CA THR A 30 0.18 -3.43 -13.29
C THR A 30 -0.12 -4.01 -11.90
N ASN A 31 -0.72 -3.22 -11.01
CA ASN A 31 -1.11 -3.61 -9.66
C ASN A 31 -2.64 -3.59 -9.48
N ASP A 32 -3.36 -4.01 -10.51
CA ASP A 32 -4.83 -4.20 -10.50
C ASP A 32 -5.62 -2.91 -10.20
N ASN A 33 -5.04 -1.75 -10.50
CA ASN A 33 -5.58 -0.43 -10.13
C ASN A 33 -5.79 -0.26 -8.61
N ASP A 34 -5.09 -1.03 -7.77
CA ASP A 34 -5.14 -0.91 -6.32
C ASP A 34 -4.04 0.03 -5.81
N ILE A 35 -4.45 1.12 -5.17
CA ILE A 35 -3.56 2.18 -4.67
C ILE A 35 -2.59 1.63 -3.61
N ASN A 36 -3.05 0.77 -2.71
CA ASN A 36 -2.22 0.23 -1.64
C ASN A 36 -1.19 -0.75 -2.20
N LYS A 37 -1.61 -1.62 -3.13
CA LYS A 37 -0.71 -2.56 -3.81
C LYS A 37 0.35 -1.83 -4.64
N ALA A 38 -0.06 -0.81 -5.40
CA ALA A 38 0.86 0.02 -6.18
C ALA A 38 1.85 0.77 -5.26
N SER A 39 1.36 1.38 -4.17
CA SER A 39 2.20 2.08 -3.19
C SER A 39 3.20 1.14 -2.52
N TRP A 40 2.77 -0.08 -2.15
CA TRP A 40 3.64 -1.13 -1.63
C TRP A 40 4.78 -1.45 -2.61
N LYS A 41 4.46 -1.73 -3.88
CA LYS A 41 5.48 -2.03 -4.90
C LYS A 41 6.41 -0.85 -5.16
N GLY A 42 5.87 0.38 -5.22
CA GLY A 42 6.66 1.59 -5.38
C GLY A 42 7.69 1.78 -4.26
N CYS A 43 7.29 1.57 -3.00
CA CYS A 43 8.22 1.64 -1.86
C CYS A 43 9.35 0.60 -1.97
N LEU A 44 9.07 -0.62 -2.43
CA LEU A 44 10.10 -1.64 -2.64
C LEU A 44 11.12 -1.23 -3.72
N PHE A 45 10.68 -0.61 -4.81
CA PHE A 45 11.59 -0.08 -5.83
C PHE A 45 12.51 1.00 -5.27
N LYS A 46 11.97 1.94 -4.48
CA LYS A 46 12.77 2.97 -3.81
C LYS A 46 13.78 2.38 -2.83
N ALA A 47 13.38 1.39 -2.04
CA ALA A 47 14.28 0.70 -1.12
C ALA A 47 15.47 0.06 -1.86
N ASN A 48 15.21 -0.58 -3.02
CA ASN A 48 16.27 -1.20 -3.83
C ASN A 48 17.19 -0.16 -4.48
N ALA A 49 16.63 0.95 -4.96
CA ALA A 49 17.41 2.02 -5.56
C ALA A 49 18.34 2.70 -4.54
N ASP A 50 17.83 2.96 -3.33
CA ASP A 50 18.59 3.59 -2.25
C ASP A 50 19.75 2.69 -1.77
N ASP A 51 19.53 1.37 -1.68
CA ASP A 51 20.57 0.38 -1.37
C ASP A 51 21.69 0.38 -2.43
N ALA A 52 21.33 0.46 -3.71
CA ALA A 52 22.28 0.48 -4.81
C ALA A 52 23.16 1.74 -4.82
N VAL A 53 22.59 2.91 -4.45
CA VAL A 53 23.34 4.17 -4.34
C VAL A 53 24.38 4.12 -3.22
N ASN A 54 24.08 3.44 -2.11
CA ASN A 54 24.98 3.36 -0.95
C ASN A 54 26.15 2.36 -1.11
N MET A 55 26.19 1.61 -2.22
CA MET A 55 27.30 0.68 -2.54
C MET A 55 28.52 1.38 -3.14
N GLY A 56 28.45 2.69 -3.41
CA GLY A 56 29.56 3.50 -3.93
C GLY A 56 30.55 4.02 -2.87
N PRO A 57 31.69 4.61 -3.27
CA PRO A 57 32.70 5.16 -2.36
C PRO A 57 32.25 6.44 -1.61
N LEU A 58 31.14 7.05 -2.03
CA LEU A 58 30.48 8.18 -1.38
C LEU A 58 29.23 7.66 -0.65
N LYS A 59 29.39 7.17 0.58
CA LYS A 59 28.27 6.65 1.37
C LYS A 59 27.46 7.79 1.97
N THR A 60 26.19 7.87 1.62
CA THR A 60 25.17 8.66 2.32
C THR A 60 24.34 7.75 3.21
N GLU A 61 23.71 8.29 4.25
CA GLU A 61 22.77 7.52 5.07
C GLU A 61 21.64 6.98 4.18
N SER A 62 21.39 5.67 4.28
CA SER A 62 20.41 4.97 3.44
C SER A 62 19.02 5.09 4.06
N ASN A 63 18.03 5.42 3.23
CA ASN A 63 16.62 5.44 3.58
C ASN A 63 15.93 4.10 3.31
N ARG A 64 16.68 3.03 3.02
CA ARG A 64 16.14 1.71 2.69
C ARG A 64 15.16 1.19 3.74
N GLU A 65 15.54 1.22 5.02
CA GLU A 65 14.67 0.72 6.10
C GLU A 65 13.37 1.52 6.23
N TYR A 66 13.45 2.83 5.98
CA TYR A 66 12.27 3.69 5.94
C TYR A 66 11.29 3.26 4.85
N TRP A 67 11.79 3.03 3.63
CA TRP A 67 10.97 2.55 2.52
C TRP A 67 10.40 1.15 2.75
N LEU A 68 11.16 0.25 3.38
CA LEU A 68 10.68 -1.08 3.75
C LEU A 68 9.57 -1.02 4.82
N GLY A 69 9.67 -0.10 5.78
CA GLY A 69 8.62 0.13 6.78
C GLY A 69 7.31 0.61 6.15
N LEU A 70 7.39 1.60 5.24
CA LEU A 70 6.21 2.06 4.49
C LEU A 70 5.63 0.96 3.60
N ALA A 71 6.48 0.18 2.94
CA ALA A 71 6.07 -0.95 2.12
C ALA A 71 5.22 -1.96 2.91
N GLU A 72 5.65 -2.33 4.12
CA GLU A 72 4.91 -3.27 4.97
C GLU A 72 3.56 -2.70 5.44
N GLN A 73 3.49 -1.40 5.70
CA GLN A 73 2.24 -0.73 6.04
C GLN A 73 1.22 -0.82 4.90
N TYR A 74 1.61 -0.43 3.68
CA TYR A 74 0.71 -0.49 2.52
C TYR A 74 0.31 -1.92 2.14
N LYS A 75 1.22 -2.88 2.32
CA LYS A 75 0.91 -4.30 2.16
C LYS A 75 -0.15 -4.77 3.16
N SER A 76 -0.01 -4.39 4.44
CA SER A 76 -0.98 -4.73 5.49
C SER A 76 -2.36 -4.15 5.19
N ASP A 77 -2.42 -2.90 4.70
CA ASP A 77 -3.67 -2.25 4.33
C ASP A 77 -4.32 -2.89 3.08
N TYR A 78 -3.52 -3.33 2.11
CA TYR A 78 -3.99 -4.13 0.97
C TYR A 78 -4.52 -5.51 1.41
N GLU A 79 -3.81 -6.24 2.25
CA GLU A 79 -4.30 -7.53 2.77
C GLU A 79 -5.59 -7.38 3.58
N ARG A 80 -5.71 -6.27 4.34
CA ARG A 80 -6.95 -5.92 5.04
C ARG A 80 -8.09 -5.62 4.08
N SER A 81 -7.85 -4.91 2.96
CA SER A 81 -8.89 -4.60 1.98
C SER A 81 -9.44 -5.87 1.31
N LEU A 82 -8.57 -6.85 1.04
CA LEU A 82 -8.96 -8.16 0.52
C LEU A 82 -9.84 -8.94 1.50
N SER A 83 -9.48 -8.98 2.79
CA SER A 83 -10.24 -9.74 3.80
C SER A 83 -11.64 -9.18 4.06
N ASN A 84 -11.81 -7.85 4.01
CA ASN A 84 -13.11 -7.20 4.15
C ASN A 84 -14.06 -7.47 2.96
N SER A 85 -13.52 -7.80 1.78
CA SER A 85 -14.33 -8.21 0.62
C SER A 85 -14.94 -9.62 0.77
N GLY A 86 -14.50 -10.42 1.75
CA GLY A 86 -14.85 -11.84 1.88
C GLY A 86 -16.03 -12.19 2.81
N THR A 87 -16.70 -11.25 3.47
CA THR A 87 -17.76 -11.59 4.46
C THR A 87 -18.98 -10.66 4.44
N THR A 88 -19.78 -10.71 3.37
CA THR A 88 -21.21 -10.35 3.46
C THR A 88 -22.00 -11.50 4.11
N THR A 89 -21.92 -11.66 5.44
CA THR A 89 -22.97 -12.38 6.21
C THR A 89 -22.93 -12.08 7.73
N THR A 90 -22.85 -10.81 8.13
CA THR A 90 -23.29 -10.44 9.50
C THR A 90 -24.79 -10.15 9.46
N GLY A 91 -25.58 -11.23 9.36
CA GLY A 91 -26.98 -11.18 9.73
C GLY A 91 -27.07 -10.92 11.24
N TYR A 92 -27.79 -9.88 11.64
CA TYR A 92 -28.15 -9.68 13.04
C TYR A 92 -28.88 -10.92 13.53
N LYS A 93 -28.25 -11.67 14.44
CA LYS A 93 -28.87 -12.84 15.09
C LYS A 93 -29.82 -12.36 16.18
N THR A 94 -30.87 -11.63 15.81
CA THR A 94 -31.91 -11.20 16.76
C THR A 94 -32.86 -12.37 17.01
N ALA A 95 -32.37 -13.46 17.58
CA ALA A 95 -33.20 -14.57 18.04
C ALA A 95 -33.79 -14.22 19.41
N MET A 96 -34.81 -13.34 19.43
CA MET A 96 -35.68 -13.22 20.61
C MET A 96 -36.50 -14.50 20.71
N ARG A 97 -36.13 -15.41 21.62
CA ARG A 97 -37.02 -16.50 22.03
C ARG A 97 -38.18 -15.86 22.81
N ARG A 98 -39.41 -16.02 22.32
CA ARG A 98 -40.61 -15.76 23.11
C ARG A 98 -40.58 -16.69 24.32
N ILE A 99 -40.74 -16.14 25.52
CA ILE A 99 -40.69 -16.90 26.78
C ILE A 99 -42.06 -17.40 27.23
N ASP A 100 -43.11 -17.21 26.43
CA ASP A 100 -44.47 -17.60 26.80
C ASP A 100 -44.84 -18.93 26.13
N GLY A 101 -44.83 -20.01 26.93
CA GLY A 101 -45.28 -21.33 26.50
C GLY A 101 -45.25 -22.37 27.61
N GLN A 102 -46.40 -22.48 28.31
CA GLN A 102 -46.87 -23.51 29.26
C GLN A 102 -46.42 -23.44 30.73
#